data_AF-A0A8X7XY26-F1
#
_entry.id   AF-A0A8X7XY26-F1
#
_cell.length_a   1.000
_cell.length_b   1.000
_cell.length_c   1.000
_cell.angle_alpha   90.00
_cell.angle_beta   90.00
_cell.angle_gamma   90.00
#
_symmetry.space_group_name_H-M   'P 1'
#
loop_
_entity.id
_entity.type
_entity.pdbx_description
1 polymer ?
#
loop_
_entity_poly.entity_id
_entity_poly.type
_entity_poly.pdbx_seq_one_letter_code
_entity_poly.pdbx_strand_id
1 'polypeptide(L)'
;MVADKGKKLKVTEEEETDHIDGELVISIEKLQELQDELEKVNEQASDEVLEIEQKYNEVRRPVYTKRNDIIKCIPDFWLTAFLSHPALCDLLTEDDQKIFKYLDSLHVEDSKDVKSGYSITFNFKENPHFEDTKLIKTFTFSDEGTTKITGTDIKWKEGMGTANGGNHEKKGNKRPLAELRLFSNHSLLY
;
A
#
# COMPACT_ATOMS: atom_id res chain seq x y z
N MET A 1 21.51 25.85 83.48
CA MET A 1 22.02 26.61 82.33
C MET A 1 22.12 25.66 81.14
N VAL A 2 21.46 26.02 80.03
CA VAL A 2 21.73 25.64 78.61
C VAL A 2 21.44 24.16 78.25
N ALA A 3 20.30 23.84 77.61
CA ALA A 3 20.04 23.76 76.14
C ALA A 3 20.67 22.48 75.50
N ASP A 4 20.14 21.76 74.52
CA ASP A 4 18.94 21.77 73.67
C ASP A 4 19.03 20.53 72.73
N LYS A 5 17.87 19.96 72.36
CA LYS A 5 17.53 19.16 71.16
C LYS A 5 18.18 17.80 70.83
N GLY A 6 17.27 16.83 70.58
CA GLY A 6 17.54 15.57 69.86
C GLY A 6 16.28 14.83 69.42
N LYS A 7 15.46 15.49 68.58
CA LYS A 7 14.39 14.99 67.66
C LYS A 7 13.72 13.62 67.93
N LYS A 8 12.44 13.67 68.32
CA LYS A 8 11.40 12.69 67.91
C LYS A 8 11.11 12.93 66.41
N LEU A 9 11.57 12.03 65.54
CA LEU A 9 11.08 11.97 64.16
C LEU A 9 9.74 11.25 64.17
N LYS A 10 8.68 12.04 63.96
CA LYS A 10 7.33 11.58 63.66
C LYS A 10 7.37 11.06 62.23
N VAL A 11 7.05 9.78 62.09
CA VAL A 11 6.67 9.14 60.83
C VAL A 11 5.53 9.97 60.23
N THR A 12 5.76 10.49 59.04
CA THR A 12 4.69 10.82 58.11
C THR A 12 5.09 10.11 56.84
N GLU A 13 4.56 8.90 56.72
CA GLU A 13 4.33 8.24 55.45
C GLU A 13 3.56 9.25 54.58
N GLU A 14 4.27 9.89 53.65
CA GLU A 14 3.63 10.40 52.44
C GLU A 14 3.33 9.17 51.57
N GLU A 15 2.31 8.41 51.99
CA GLU A 15 1.53 7.62 51.05
C GLU A 15 0.68 8.65 50.29
N GLU A 16 1.18 9.14 49.16
CA GLU A 16 0.34 9.67 48.09
C GLU A 16 -0.58 8.53 47.68
N THR A 17 -1.69 8.41 48.39
CA THR A 17 -2.74 7.46 48.08
C THR A 17 -3.32 7.86 46.73
N ASP A 18 -3.05 7.02 45.72
CA ASP A 18 -3.72 6.97 44.42
C ASP A 18 -5.23 6.73 44.58
N HIS A 19 -5.93 7.65 45.26
CA HIS A 19 -7.39 7.61 45.35
C HIS A 19 -7.95 8.27 44.10
N ILE A 20 -8.08 7.48 43.03
CA ILE A 20 -8.85 7.89 41.86
C ILE A 20 -10.26 8.21 42.35
N ASP A 21 -10.66 9.47 42.22
CA ASP A 21 -11.99 9.96 42.59
C ASP A 21 -13.07 9.12 41.88
N GLY A 22 -14.01 8.55 42.63
CA GLY A 22 -15.08 7.73 42.06
C GLY A 22 -15.94 8.50 41.04
N GLU A 23 -16.07 9.81 41.20
CA GLU A 23 -16.77 10.67 40.23
C GLU A 23 -15.98 10.81 38.91
N LEU A 24 -14.65 10.85 39.00
CA LEU A 24 -13.77 10.84 37.84
C LEU A 24 -13.86 9.52 37.07
N VAL A 25 -13.91 8.37 37.77
CA VAL A 25 -14.09 7.06 37.13
C VAL A 25 -15.41 6.99 36.35
N ILE A 26 -16.53 7.40 36.97
CA ILE A 26 -17.84 7.43 36.30
C ILE A 26 -17.83 8.34 35.07
N SER A 27 -17.11 9.48 35.14
CA SER A 27 -16.99 10.40 34.02
C SER A 27 -16.18 9.80 32.86
N ILE A 28 -15.13 9.03 33.16
CA ILE A 28 -14.33 8.31 32.16
C ILE A 28 -15.14 7.19 31.51
N GLU A 29 -15.93 6.43 32.28
CA GLU A 29 -16.80 5.38 31.75
C GLU A 29 -17.82 5.95 30.75
N LYS A 30 -18.49 7.06 31.10
CA LYS A 30 -19.41 7.76 30.19
C LYS A 30 -18.70 8.27 28.93
N LEU A 31 -17.46 8.75 29.06
CA LEU A 31 -16.68 9.17 27.90
C LEU A 31 -16.33 7.99 27.00
N GLN A 32 -16.04 6.81 27.57
CA GLN A 32 -15.80 5.59 26.81
C GLN A 32 -17.07 5.15 26.05
N GLU A 33 -18.24 5.19 26.69
CA GLU A 33 -19.52 4.89 26.02
C GLU A 33 -19.74 5.80 24.80
N LEU A 34 -19.45 7.10 24.93
CA LEU A 34 -19.54 8.05 23.82
C LEU A 34 -18.51 7.78 22.72
N GLN A 35 -17.30 7.31 23.06
CA GLN A 35 -16.30 6.91 22.06
C GLN A 35 -16.76 5.66 21.30
N ASP A 36 -17.36 4.69 21.98
CA ASP A 36 -17.92 3.49 21.34
C ASP A 36 -19.09 3.84 20.41
N GLU A 37 -19.92 4.83 20.78
CA GLU A 37 -20.98 5.36 19.91
C GLU A 37 -20.39 6.08 18.68
N LEU A 38 -19.33 6.87 18.86
CA LEU A 38 -18.65 7.55 17.76
C LEU A 38 -18.02 6.56 16.78
N GLU A 39 -17.44 5.47 17.28
CA GLU A 39 -16.87 4.40 16.46
C GLU A 39 -17.94 3.73 15.58
N LYS A 40 -19.12 3.45 16.12
CA LYS A 40 -20.26 2.92 15.35
C LYS A 40 -20.71 3.87 14.24
N VAL A 41 -20.77 5.16 14.51
CA VAL A 41 -21.11 6.18 13.48
C VAL A 41 -20.04 6.22 12.39
N ASN A 42 -18.77 6.12 12.77
CA ASN A 42 -17.66 6.10 11.81
C ASN A 42 -17.66 4.81 10.97
N GLU A 43 -18.00 3.66 11.55
CA GLU A 43 -18.18 2.39 10.83
C GLU A 43 -19.30 2.50 9.80
N GLN A 44 -20.47 3.04 10.18
CA GLN A 44 -21.57 3.26 9.23
C GLN A 44 -21.16 4.20 8.08
N ALA A 45 -20.50 5.31 8.38
CA ALA A 45 -20.01 6.23 7.34
C ALA A 45 -18.98 5.54 6.42
N SER A 46 -18.12 4.70 6.99
CA SER A 46 -17.15 3.88 6.27
C SER A 46 -17.81 2.92 5.29
N ASP A 47 -18.91 2.28 5.70
CA ASP A 47 -19.68 1.34 4.87
C ASP A 47 -20.43 2.06 3.73
N GLU A 48 -21.07 3.19 4.02
CA GLU A 48 -21.77 3.98 3.00
C GLU A 48 -20.81 4.46 1.90
N VAL A 49 -19.60 4.89 2.28
CA VAL A 49 -18.55 5.25 1.32
C VAL A 49 -18.15 4.06 0.46
N LEU A 50 -17.97 2.88 1.06
CA LEU A 50 -17.61 1.66 0.35
C LEU A 50 -18.69 1.26 -0.68
N GLU A 51 -19.97 1.31 -0.31
CA GLU A 51 -21.08 1.02 -1.22
C GLU A 51 -21.10 1.98 -2.43
N ILE A 52 -20.84 3.26 -2.18
CA ILE A 52 -20.76 4.28 -3.24
C ILE A 52 -19.59 3.96 -4.18
N GLU A 53 -18.42 3.66 -3.65
CA GLU A 53 -17.24 3.33 -4.44
C GLU A 53 -17.45 2.07 -5.30
N GLN A 54 -18.03 1.02 -4.73
CA GLN A 54 -18.37 -0.21 -5.45
C GLN A 54 -19.35 0.07 -6.60
N LYS A 55 -20.43 0.81 -6.34
CA LYS A 55 -21.40 1.21 -7.35
C LYS A 55 -20.75 1.95 -8.51
N TYR A 56 -19.89 2.94 -8.22
CA TYR A 56 -19.23 3.70 -9.28
C TYR A 56 -18.13 2.91 -9.99
N ASN A 57 -17.51 1.92 -9.35
CA ASN A 57 -16.60 1.00 -10.02
C ASN A 57 -17.30 0.18 -11.11
N GLU A 58 -18.52 -0.30 -10.84
CA GLU A 58 -19.33 -0.99 -11.86
C GLU A 58 -19.73 -0.07 -13.01
N VAL A 59 -20.11 1.17 -12.70
CA VAL A 59 -20.46 2.19 -13.72
C VAL A 59 -19.24 2.59 -14.57
N ARG A 60 -18.04 2.68 -13.97
CA ARG A 60 -16.79 3.01 -14.68
C ARG A 60 -16.31 1.89 -15.60
N ARG A 61 -16.52 0.62 -15.21
CA ARG A 61 -16.05 -0.55 -15.95
C ARG A 61 -16.38 -0.53 -17.46
N PRO A 62 -17.63 -0.34 -17.92
CA PRO A 62 -17.93 -0.32 -19.36
C PRO A 62 -17.29 0.87 -20.08
N VAL A 63 -17.07 2.00 -19.40
CA VAL A 63 -16.37 3.15 -19.97
C VAL A 63 -14.88 2.82 -20.17
N TYR A 64 -14.25 2.16 -19.19
CA TYR A 64 -12.87 1.69 -19.31
C TYR A 64 -12.70 0.65 -20.41
N THR A 65 -13.65 -0.28 -20.57
CA THR A 65 -13.62 -1.25 -21.68
C THR A 65 -13.65 -0.54 -23.03
N LYS A 66 -14.62 0.37 -23.24
CA LYS A 66 -14.71 1.14 -24.50
C LYS A 66 -13.46 1.98 -24.76
N ARG A 67 -12.91 2.61 -23.72
CA ARG A 67 -11.64 3.36 -23.82
C ARG A 67 -10.49 2.45 -24.24
N ASN A 68 -10.41 1.25 -23.67
CA ASN A 68 -9.36 0.28 -23.98
C ASN A 68 -9.41 -0.15 -25.46
N ASP A 69 -10.61 -0.37 -26.01
CA ASP A 69 -10.77 -0.75 -27.42
C ASP A 69 -10.29 0.35 -28.38
N ILE A 70 -10.51 1.62 -28.02
CA ILE A 70 -9.98 2.77 -28.78
C ILE A 70 -8.45 2.86 -28.65
N ILE A 71 -7.92 2.69 -27.43
CA ILE A 71 -6.47 2.76 -27.16
C ILE A 71 -5.71 1.73 -27.99
N LYS A 72 -6.25 0.52 -28.21
CA LYS A 72 -5.63 -0.51 -29.05
C LYS A 72 -5.35 -0.06 -30.49
N CYS A 73 -6.06 0.95 -30.98
CA CYS A 73 -5.85 1.52 -32.32
C CYS A 73 -4.77 2.62 -32.35
N ILE A 74 -4.22 3.01 -31.18
CA ILE A 74 -3.20 4.05 -31.06
C ILE A 74 -1.85 3.38 -30.80
N PRO A 75 -0.90 3.41 -31.76
CA PRO A 75 0.43 2.81 -31.57
C PRO A 75 1.16 3.42 -30.37
N ASP A 76 1.87 2.57 -29.62
CA ASP A 76 2.73 2.95 -28.48
C ASP A 76 2.07 3.86 -27.43
N PHE A 77 0.73 3.81 -27.32
CA PHE A 77 -0.03 4.70 -26.43
C PHE A 77 0.46 4.64 -24.98
N TRP A 78 0.54 3.44 -24.40
CA TRP A 78 0.93 3.29 -22.98
C TRP A 78 2.40 3.64 -22.72
N LEU A 79 3.30 3.31 -23.66
CA LEU A 79 4.69 3.73 -23.58
C LEU A 79 4.79 5.27 -23.57
N THR A 80 4.11 5.92 -24.50
CA THR A 80 4.08 7.38 -24.61
C THR A 80 3.45 8.03 -23.38
N ALA A 81 2.36 7.46 -22.85
CA ALA A 81 1.69 7.94 -21.65
C ALA A 81 2.60 7.89 -20.42
N PHE A 82 3.34 6.78 -20.22
CA PHE A 82 4.28 6.67 -19.10
C PHE A 82 5.47 7.62 -19.24
N LEU A 83 6.07 7.71 -20.43
CA LEU A 83 7.19 8.62 -20.68
C LEU A 83 6.82 10.11 -20.56
N SER A 84 5.55 10.44 -20.82
CA SER A 84 5.05 11.83 -20.68
C SER A 84 4.72 12.20 -19.24
N HIS A 85 4.61 11.23 -18.32
CA HIS A 85 4.25 11.49 -16.94
C HIS A 85 5.49 11.70 -16.06
N PRO A 86 5.62 12.86 -15.36
CA PRO A 86 6.86 13.23 -14.67
C PRO A 86 7.39 12.22 -13.64
N ALA A 87 6.49 11.51 -12.95
CA ALA A 87 6.90 10.51 -11.96
C ALA A 87 7.06 9.09 -12.52
N LEU A 88 6.49 8.80 -13.71
CA LEU A 88 6.50 7.44 -14.26
C LEU A 88 7.57 7.26 -15.32
N CYS A 89 8.05 8.33 -15.96
CA CYS A 89 9.13 8.26 -16.94
C CYS A 89 10.41 7.69 -16.33
N ASP A 90 10.72 8.06 -15.10
CA ASP A 90 11.93 7.63 -14.39
C ASP A 90 11.86 6.17 -13.91
N LEU A 91 10.68 5.54 -13.96
CA LEU A 91 10.49 4.13 -13.63
C LEU A 91 10.86 3.19 -14.78
N LEU A 92 10.98 3.70 -16.01
CA LEU A 92 11.22 2.90 -17.20
C LEU A 92 12.65 3.03 -17.70
N THR A 93 13.41 1.94 -17.59
CA THR A 93 14.73 1.83 -18.23
C THR A 93 14.60 1.70 -19.76
N GLU A 94 15.70 1.84 -20.50
CA GLU A 94 15.71 1.63 -21.95
C GLU A 94 15.23 0.21 -22.34
N ASP A 95 15.50 -0.79 -21.52
CA ASP A 95 15.04 -2.17 -21.74
C ASP A 95 13.54 -2.32 -21.41
N ASP A 96 13.05 -1.67 -20.36
CA ASP A 96 11.62 -1.63 -20.05
C ASP A 96 10.84 -0.97 -21.18
N GLN A 97 11.37 0.10 -21.78
CA GLN A 97 10.74 0.76 -22.92
C GLN A 97 10.58 -0.18 -24.12
N LYS A 98 11.53 -1.10 -24.36
CA LYS A 98 11.41 -2.13 -25.42
C LYS A 98 10.29 -3.12 -25.12
N ILE A 99 10.16 -3.54 -23.85
CA ILE A 99 9.07 -4.40 -23.38
C ILE A 99 7.72 -3.69 -23.52
N PHE A 100 7.65 -2.42 -23.15
CA PHE A 100 6.42 -1.61 -23.19
C PHE A 100 5.84 -1.41 -24.60
N LYS A 101 6.63 -1.58 -25.66
CA LYS A 101 6.12 -1.61 -27.04
C LYS A 101 5.14 -2.76 -27.29
N TYR A 102 5.21 -3.81 -26.47
CA TYR A 102 4.31 -4.96 -26.54
C TYR A 102 3.13 -4.86 -25.57
N LEU A 103 3.00 -3.78 -24.79
CA LEU A 103 1.89 -3.58 -23.84
C LEU A 103 0.60 -3.28 -24.62
N ASP A 104 -0.36 -4.20 -24.55
CA ASP A 104 -1.67 -4.10 -25.21
C ASP A 104 -2.65 -3.29 -24.37
N SER A 105 -2.71 -3.57 -23.07
CA SER A 105 -3.58 -2.85 -22.14
C SER A 105 -3.04 -2.79 -20.72
N LEU A 106 -3.50 -1.76 -20.00
CA LEU A 106 -3.29 -1.57 -18.58
C LEU A 106 -4.65 -1.48 -17.87
N HIS A 107 -4.81 -2.26 -16.81
CA HIS A 107 -6.00 -2.25 -15.97
C HIS A 107 -5.61 -2.04 -14.51
N VAL A 108 -6.39 -1.21 -13.82
CA VAL A 108 -6.33 -1.05 -12.37
C VAL A 108 -7.68 -1.48 -11.84
N GLU A 109 -7.69 -2.46 -10.96
CA GLU A 109 -8.90 -2.98 -10.33
C GLU A 109 -8.73 -2.87 -8.82
N ASP A 110 -9.63 -2.12 -8.18
CA ASP A 110 -9.76 -2.13 -6.73
C ASP A 110 -10.21 -3.53 -6.29
N SER A 111 -9.77 -3.93 -5.10
CA SER A 111 -10.29 -5.12 -4.44
C SER A 111 -11.76 -4.93 -4.05
N LYS A 112 -12.45 -6.03 -3.73
CA LYS A 112 -13.89 -6.00 -3.42
C LYS A 112 -14.20 -5.07 -2.25
N ASP A 113 -13.37 -5.13 -1.22
CA ASP A 113 -13.28 -4.09 -0.22
C ASP A 113 -12.24 -3.08 -0.68
N VAL A 114 -12.68 -1.93 -1.20
CA VAL A 114 -11.82 -0.92 -1.84
C VAL A 114 -10.69 -0.45 -0.91
N LYS A 115 -10.88 -0.54 0.41
CA LYS A 115 -9.89 -0.17 1.43
C LYS A 115 -8.80 -1.21 1.60
N SER A 116 -9.06 -2.46 1.22
CA SER A 116 -8.11 -3.57 1.34
C SER A 116 -7.04 -3.61 0.23
N GLY A 117 -7.17 -2.76 -0.80
CA GLY A 117 -6.12 -2.53 -1.80
C GLY A 117 -6.57 -2.67 -3.25
N TYR A 118 -5.60 -2.82 -4.17
CA TYR A 118 -5.84 -2.82 -5.61
C TYR A 118 -4.79 -3.65 -6.37
N SER A 119 -5.14 -4.03 -7.59
CA SER A 119 -4.27 -4.75 -8.51
C SER A 119 -4.07 -3.96 -9.80
N ILE A 120 -2.81 -3.83 -10.23
CA ILE A 120 -2.42 -3.30 -11.53
C ILE A 120 -2.08 -4.48 -12.44
N THR A 121 -2.77 -4.59 -13.55
CA THR A 121 -2.60 -5.62 -14.57
C THR A 121 -2.06 -5.02 -15.85
N PHE A 122 -0.90 -5.51 -16.29
CA PHE A 122 -0.29 -5.22 -17.58
C PHE A 122 -0.51 -6.41 -18.51
N ASN A 123 -1.24 -6.23 -19.61
CA ASN A 123 -1.46 -7.27 -20.62
C ASN A 123 -0.55 -7.04 -21.81
N PHE A 124 0.24 -8.05 -22.17
CA PHE A 124 1.21 -7.99 -23.25
C PHE A 124 0.79 -8.86 -24.43
N LYS A 125 1.12 -8.38 -25.62
CA LYS A 125 1.18 -9.21 -26.81
C LYS A 125 2.35 -10.20 -26.70
N GLU A 126 2.36 -11.20 -27.56
CA GLU A 126 3.53 -12.06 -27.72
C GLU A 126 4.77 -11.20 -28.00
N ASN A 127 5.83 -11.45 -27.24
CA ASN A 127 7.02 -10.61 -27.23
C ASN A 127 8.29 -11.48 -27.04
N PRO A 128 9.48 -10.98 -27.40
CA PRO A 128 10.72 -11.75 -27.32
C PRO A 128 11.32 -11.82 -25.91
N HIS A 129 10.74 -11.16 -24.91
CA HIS A 129 11.35 -10.98 -23.58
C HIS A 129 10.91 -12.04 -22.56
N PHE A 130 9.62 -12.35 -22.50
CA PHE A 130 9.05 -13.34 -21.57
C PHE A 130 7.87 -14.08 -22.19
N GLU A 131 7.45 -15.17 -21.54
CA GLU A 131 6.34 -16.01 -22.00
C GLU A 131 4.96 -15.51 -21.52
N ASP A 132 4.92 -14.80 -20.39
CA ASP A 132 3.66 -14.35 -19.80
C ASP A 132 2.93 -13.34 -20.69
N THR A 133 1.62 -13.48 -20.81
CA THR A 133 0.76 -12.50 -21.49
C THR A 133 0.16 -11.48 -20.53
N LYS A 134 0.34 -11.69 -19.22
CA LYS A 134 -0.26 -10.87 -18.16
C LYS A 134 0.70 -10.81 -16.98
N LEU A 135 1.07 -9.59 -16.58
CA LEU A 135 1.80 -9.31 -15.35
C LEU A 135 0.89 -8.55 -14.39
N ILE A 136 0.78 -9.03 -13.15
CA ILE A 136 -0.09 -8.45 -12.13
C ILE A 136 0.77 -8.02 -10.96
N LYS A 137 0.55 -6.79 -10.49
CA LYS A 137 1.09 -6.29 -9.23
C LYS A 137 -0.06 -5.93 -8.30
N THR A 138 -0.12 -6.56 -7.15
CA THR A 138 -1.20 -6.39 -6.17
C THR A 138 -0.66 -5.71 -4.92
N PHE A 139 -1.38 -4.71 -4.47
CA PHE A 139 -1.17 -3.99 -3.21
C PHE A 139 -2.30 -4.38 -2.29
N THR A 140 -1.98 -4.90 -1.12
CA THR A 140 -2.94 -5.27 -0.09
C THR A 140 -2.64 -4.47 1.16
N PHE A 141 -3.66 -3.76 1.65
CA PHE A 141 -3.60 -2.97 2.88
C PHE A 141 -4.27 -3.75 4.01
N SER A 142 -3.71 -3.62 5.21
CA SER A 142 -4.27 -4.21 6.43
C SER A 142 -4.68 -3.10 7.39
N ASP A 143 -5.62 -3.41 8.29
CA ASP A 143 -6.10 -2.47 9.32
C ASP A 143 -4.97 -2.05 10.28
N GLU A 144 -3.94 -2.90 10.42
CA GLU A 144 -2.72 -2.61 11.19
C GLU A 144 -1.77 -1.62 10.47
N GLY A 145 -2.17 -1.09 9.31
CA GLY A 145 -1.40 -0.14 8.51
C GLY A 145 -0.28 -0.76 7.67
N THR A 146 -0.09 -2.09 7.74
CA THR A 146 0.94 -2.76 6.93
C THR A 146 0.48 -2.89 5.48
N THR A 147 1.40 -2.64 4.54
CA THR A 147 1.16 -2.83 3.11
C THR A 147 1.94 -4.04 2.60
N LYS A 148 1.23 -5.00 2.01
CA LYS A 148 1.82 -6.16 1.34
C LYS A 148 1.76 -5.97 -0.18
N ILE A 149 2.91 -6.06 -0.83
CA ILE A 149 3.01 -6.01 -2.28
C ILE A 149 3.34 -7.40 -2.82
N THR A 150 2.58 -7.88 -3.80
CA THR A 150 2.87 -9.12 -4.53
C THR A 150 2.91 -8.86 -6.03
N GLY A 151 3.71 -9.65 -6.76
CA GLY A 151 3.91 -9.51 -8.20
C GLY A 151 3.94 -10.87 -8.91
N THR A 152 3.62 -10.90 -10.20
CA THR A 152 3.77 -12.09 -11.04
C THR A 152 5.24 -12.48 -11.17
N ASP A 153 5.56 -13.75 -10.92
CA ASP A 153 6.88 -14.32 -11.24
C ASP A 153 7.06 -14.48 -12.76
N ILE A 154 7.88 -13.59 -13.33
CA ILE A 154 8.05 -13.46 -14.78
C ILE A 154 8.90 -14.62 -15.33
N LYS A 155 8.38 -15.28 -16.36
CA LYS A 155 9.05 -16.33 -17.12
C LYS A 155 9.86 -15.74 -18.27
N TRP A 156 11.05 -15.26 -17.93
CA TRP A 156 11.98 -14.69 -18.91
C TRP A 156 12.43 -15.72 -19.95
N LYS A 157 12.45 -15.31 -21.22
CA LYS A 157 13.04 -16.08 -22.32
C LYS A 157 14.56 -16.06 -22.22
N GLU A 158 15.21 -17.01 -22.88
CA GLU A 158 16.67 -17.20 -22.82
C GLU A 158 17.44 -15.90 -23.12
N GLY A 159 18.36 -15.52 -22.23
CA GLY A 159 19.18 -14.31 -22.36
C GLY A 159 18.51 -12.99 -21.94
N MET A 160 17.21 -12.98 -21.60
CA MET A 160 16.45 -11.75 -21.32
C MET A 160 16.25 -11.43 -19.82
N GLY A 161 16.52 -12.39 -18.92
CA GLY A 161 16.25 -12.23 -17.48
C GLY A 161 17.32 -11.47 -16.69
N THR A 162 18.56 -11.38 -17.19
CA THR A 162 19.70 -10.80 -16.42
C THR A 162 19.58 -9.29 -16.23
N ALA A 163 18.96 -8.57 -17.17
CA ALA A 163 18.76 -7.14 -17.07
C ALA A 163 17.68 -6.73 -16.05
N ASN A 164 16.72 -7.60 -15.74
CA ASN A 164 15.49 -7.27 -14.98
C ASN A 164 15.37 -7.94 -13.60
N GLY A 165 16.48 -8.44 -13.04
CA GLY A 165 16.53 -9.02 -11.70
C GLY A 165 16.49 -10.55 -11.66
N GLY A 166 16.88 -11.20 -12.75
CA GLY A 166 17.22 -12.62 -12.73
C GLY A 166 18.23 -12.93 -11.63
N ASN A 167 17.83 -13.84 -10.74
CA ASN A 167 18.48 -14.23 -9.49
C ASN A 167 20.03 -14.15 -9.52
N HIS A 168 20.60 -13.07 -8.97
CA HIS A 168 22.02 -13.01 -8.64
C HIS A 168 22.20 -13.37 -7.16
N GLU A 169 22.95 -14.44 -6.90
CA GLU A 169 23.42 -14.79 -5.55
C GLU A 169 24.19 -13.62 -4.91
N LYS A 170 23.91 -13.42 -3.61
CA LYS A 170 24.29 -12.28 -2.77
C LYS A 170 25.81 -12.04 -2.69
N LYS A 171 26.23 -10.76 -2.71
CA LYS A 171 27.27 -10.23 -1.81
C LYS A 171 27.31 -8.70 -1.74
N GLY A 172 27.10 -8.16 -0.55
CA GLY A 172 27.81 -6.96 -0.06
C GLY A 172 27.22 -5.56 -0.34
N ASN A 173 26.82 -4.91 0.75
CA ASN A 173 26.73 -3.47 1.03
C ASN A 173 25.72 -2.56 0.29
N LYS A 174 24.83 -1.99 1.11
CA LYS A 174 24.05 -0.74 0.96
C LYS A 174 23.47 -0.49 -0.43
N ARG A 175 22.25 -0.98 -0.65
CA ARG A 175 21.54 -0.79 -1.92
C ARG A 175 21.02 0.65 -2.05
N PRO A 176 21.34 1.37 -3.14
CA PRO A 176 20.72 2.65 -3.46
C PRO A 176 19.22 2.47 -3.76
N LEU A 177 18.48 3.58 -3.69
CA LEU A 177 17.03 3.73 -3.95
C LEU A 177 16.56 3.31 -5.38
N ALA A 178 17.40 2.62 -6.15
CA ALA A 178 17.22 2.32 -7.57
C ALA A 178 16.54 0.96 -7.87
N GLU A 179 15.99 0.26 -6.87
CA GLU A 179 15.42 -1.09 -7.05
C GLU A 179 13.88 -1.15 -7.03
N LEU A 180 13.18 -0.05 -7.35
CA LEU A 180 11.75 -0.08 -7.71
C LEU A 180 11.58 -0.32 -9.21
N ARG A 181 12.22 -1.37 -9.73
CA ARG A 181 11.99 -1.81 -11.10
C ARG A 181 10.54 -2.24 -11.24
N LEU A 182 9.87 -1.74 -12.27
CA LEU A 182 8.43 -1.96 -12.46
C LEU A 182 8.07 -3.46 -12.45
N PHE A 183 8.97 -4.28 -13.01
CA PHE A 183 8.83 -5.73 -13.18
C PHE A 183 9.61 -6.58 -12.18
N SER A 184 10.21 -6.00 -11.13
CA SER A 184 10.91 -6.80 -10.12
C SER A 184 9.99 -7.22 -8.97
N ASN A 185 10.06 -8.50 -8.61
CA ASN A 185 9.38 -9.09 -7.46
C ASN A 185 10.16 -8.79 -6.18
N HIS A 186 9.93 -7.62 -5.64
CA HIS A 186 10.23 -7.38 -4.24
C HIS A 186 8.90 -7.24 -3.50
N SER A 187 8.57 -8.29 -2.74
CA SER A 187 7.62 -8.20 -1.64
C SER A 187 8.21 -7.24 -0.63
N LEU A 188 7.84 -5.97 -0.73
CA LEU A 188 8.14 -4.99 0.29
C LEU A 188 6.97 -5.04 1.26
N LEU A 189 7.27 -5.44 2.49
CA LEU A 189 6.44 -5.09 3.63
C LEU A 189 6.86 -3.67 4.01
N TYR A 190 5.93 -2.73 3.87
CA TYR A 190 6.06 -1.38 4.41
C TYR A 190 5.15 -1.25 5.62
#